data_AF-A0A8C6BLM0-F1
#
_entry.id   AF-A0A8C6BLM0-F1
#
_cell.length_a   1.000
_cell.length_b   1.000
_cell.length_c   1.000
_cell.angle_alpha   90.00
_cell.angle_beta   90.00
_cell.angle_gamma   90.00
#
_symmetry.space_group_name_H-M   'P 1'
#
loop_
_entity.id
_entity.type
_entity.pdbx_description
1 polymer ?
#
loop_
_entity_poly.entity_id
_entity_poly.type
_entity_poly.pdbx_seq_one_letter_code
_entity_poly.pdbx_strand_id
1 'polypeptide(L)'
;PSPHLVGRSRLPSVQSPPTFGFLLDIDGVLVRGHQVIPAAREAFRRLVDPQGQLRVPVVFVTNAGNVLQRSKAQELSALLGFQVEPDQVILSHSPMKLFSQHHDKRMLVSGQGPLVENARALGFKHVVTVDELRAAFPVLDMVDLQRRPKTTASRGPSTPGSPHPHSAGVLLLGEPVRWETSLQLIMDILLSDGNPGTGLATAPYPHLPVLASNTDLLWMAEAKMPRFGHGTFLLCLEAVYRKVTGRELCYAGLMGKPSLLTYQYAEGLLARQAARRGWAAPIRSLYAVGDNPMSDIYGANLFHQHLQTRQEGAARSCAAILVCTGVYSPRARGPAAPALGGEGPTFHGHRDLGFNPGLLQAAHVVSDVHEAVRLVLGKEGWTL
;
A
#
# COMPACT_ATOMS: atom_id res chain seq x y z
N PRO A 1 -7.05 64.44 -30.50
CA PRO A 1 -7.32 63.08 -30.98
C PRO A 1 -6.04 62.22 -30.94
N SER A 2 -5.82 61.56 -29.82
CA SER A 2 -4.70 60.64 -29.60
C SER A 2 -5.26 59.21 -29.56
N PRO A 3 -4.76 58.25 -30.34
CA PRO A 3 -5.30 56.90 -30.30
C PRO A 3 -4.73 56.16 -29.09
N HIS A 4 -5.63 55.68 -28.24
CA HIS A 4 -5.32 54.80 -27.13
C HIS A 4 -4.80 53.45 -27.65
N LEU A 5 -3.58 53.08 -27.24
CA LEU A 5 -3.03 51.74 -27.36
C LEU A 5 -3.86 50.79 -26.48
N VAL A 6 -4.70 49.99 -27.11
CA VAL A 6 -5.37 48.85 -26.48
C VAL A 6 -4.31 47.79 -26.16
N GLY A 7 -4.10 47.54 -24.88
CA GLY A 7 -3.20 46.49 -24.40
C GLY A 7 -3.60 45.14 -24.98
N ARG A 8 -2.64 44.45 -25.60
CA ARG A 8 -2.79 43.06 -26.02
C ARG A 8 -3.12 42.21 -24.80
N SER A 9 -4.35 41.72 -24.73
CA SER A 9 -4.70 40.63 -23.84
C SER A 9 -3.79 39.44 -24.16
N ARG A 10 -3.01 39.00 -23.17
CA ARG A 10 -2.29 37.73 -23.27
C ARG A 10 -3.35 36.63 -23.41
N LEU A 11 -3.41 36.01 -24.59
CA LEU A 11 -4.11 34.74 -24.78
C LEU A 11 -3.64 33.77 -23.68
N PRO A 12 -4.54 32.98 -23.06
CA PRO A 12 -4.11 31.98 -22.10
C PRO A 12 -3.13 31.05 -22.82
N SER A 13 -1.92 30.93 -22.26
CA SER A 13 -0.92 30.00 -22.78
C SER A 13 -1.54 28.61 -22.80
N VAL A 14 -1.72 28.03 -23.98
CA VAL A 14 -2.13 26.64 -24.13
C VAL A 14 -1.07 25.80 -23.42
N GLN A 15 -1.40 25.30 -22.24
CA GLN A 15 -0.48 24.53 -21.44
C GLN A 15 -0.19 23.23 -22.18
N SER A 16 1.08 22.99 -22.51
CA SER A 16 1.49 21.75 -23.17
C SER A 16 1.07 20.53 -22.34
N PRO A 17 0.67 19.40 -22.96
CA PRO A 17 0.34 18.20 -22.22
C PRO A 17 1.45 17.81 -21.23
N PRO A 18 1.09 17.36 -20.01
CA PRO A 18 2.08 17.03 -19.00
C PRO A 18 2.90 15.81 -19.39
N THR A 19 4.20 15.88 -19.18
CA THR A 19 5.14 14.76 -19.34
C THR A 19 5.61 14.18 -18.00
N PHE A 20 4.89 14.50 -16.92
CA PHE A 20 5.22 14.07 -15.57
C PHE A 20 3.95 13.76 -14.76
N GLY A 21 4.10 13.02 -13.66
CA GLY A 21 2.99 12.67 -12.77
C GLY A 21 3.42 12.57 -11.31
N PHE A 22 2.44 12.67 -10.40
CA PHE A 22 2.67 12.59 -8.96
C PHE A 22 2.18 11.27 -8.37
N LEU A 23 2.98 10.72 -7.46
CA LEU A 23 2.58 9.71 -6.50
C LEU A 23 2.60 10.38 -5.13
N LEU A 24 1.45 10.63 -4.55
CA LEU A 24 1.34 11.33 -3.26
C LEU A 24 0.97 10.33 -2.19
N ASP A 25 1.81 10.19 -1.17
CA ASP A 25 1.36 9.53 0.06
C ASP A 25 0.20 10.32 0.70
N ILE A 26 -0.59 9.63 1.52
CA ILE A 26 -1.78 10.20 2.17
C ILE A 26 -1.44 10.62 3.61
N ASP A 27 -1.00 9.67 4.42
CA ASP A 27 -0.89 9.79 5.87
C ASP A 27 0.42 10.47 6.26
N GLY A 28 0.36 11.70 6.76
CA GLY A 28 1.55 12.52 7.04
C GLY A 28 1.92 13.47 5.90
N VAL A 29 1.30 13.33 4.72
CA VAL A 29 1.50 14.23 3.56
C VAL A 29 0.25 15.08 3.26
N LEU A 30 -0.91 14.44 3.14
CA LEU A 30 -2.18 15.10 2.84
C LEU A 30 -3.06 15.26 4.08
N VAL A 31 -3.00 14.28 4.98
CA VAL A 31 -3.80 14.24 6.20
C VAL A 31 -2.95 13.85 7.40
N ARG A 32 -3.45 14.16 8.60
CA ARG A 32 -2.95 13.62 9.86
C ARG A 32 -4.15 13.08 10.64
N GLY A 33 -4.28 11.75 10.71
CA GLY A 33 -5.54 11.11 11.11
C GLY A 33 -6.66 11.55 10.16
N HIS A 34 -7.76 12.06 10.70
CA HIS A 34 -8.90 12.54 9.90
C HIS A 34 -8.85 14.03 9.53
N GLN A 35 -7.76 14.73 9.86
CA GLN A 35 -7.63 16.17 9.60
C GLN A 35 -6.74 16.42 8.38
N VAL A 36 -7.22 17.24 7.45
CA VAL A 36 -6.42 17.67 6.29
C VAL A 36 -5.26 18.56 6.74
N ILE A 37 -4.07 18.31 6.20
CA ILE A 37 -2.93 19.21 6.36
C ILE A 37 -3.20 20.45 5.50
N PRO A 38 -3.18 21.69 6.04
CA PRO A 38 -3.56 22.89 5.28
C PRO A 38 -2.82 23.05 3.94
N ALA A 39 -1.53 22.73 3.92
CA ALA A 39 -0.69 22.75 2.71
C ALA A 39 -1.21 21.82 1.59
N ALA A 40 -1.93 20.74 1.92
CA ALA A 40 -2.54 19.86 0.93
C ALA A 40 -3.59 20.59 0.09
N ARG A 41 -4.45 21.39 0.71
CA ARG A 41 -5.43 22.21 -0.03
C ARG A 41 -4.75 23.23 -0.93
N GLU A 42 -3.67 23.83 -0.46
CA GLU A 42 -2.88 24.79 -1.25
C GLU A 42 -2.18 24.11 -2.44
N ALA A 43 -1.67 22.90 -2.25
CA ALA A 43 -1.09 22.09 -3.32
C ALA A 43 -2.14 21.79 -4.42
N PHE A 44 -3.34 21.34 -4.03
CA PHE A 44 -4.38 21.01 -5.00
C PHE A 44 -5.02 22.23 -5.67
N ARG A 45 -5.02 23.41 -5.04
CA ARG A 45 -5.35 24.67 -5.76
C ARG A 45 -4.45 24.94 -6.97
N ARG A 46 -3.23 24.39 -7.00
CA ARG A 46 -2.31 24.51 -8.14
C ARG A 46 -2.45 23.37 -9.14
N LEU A 47 -2.76 22.17 -8.66
CA LEU A 47 -2.87 20.95 -9.48
C LEU A 47 -4.24 20.78 -10.13
N VAL A 48 -5.28 21.47 -9.64
CA VAL A 48 -6.65 21.40 -10.14
C VAL A 48 -6.96 22.67 -10.93
N ASP A 49 -7.57 22.51 -12.11
CA ASP A 49 -8.04 23.62 -12.95
C ASP A 49 -9.38 24.19 -12.44
N PRO A 50 -9.84 25.35 -12.95
CA PRO A 50 -11.13 25.94 -12.53
C PRO A 50 -12.36 25.04 -12.77
N GLN A 51 -12.24 23.99 -13.60
CA GLN A 51 -13.29 23.00 -13.86
C GLN A 51 -13.25 21.83 -12.87
N GLY A 52 -12.35 21.86 -11.88
CA GLY A 52 -12.21 20.81 -10.88
C GLY A 52 -11.46 19.58 -11.40
N GLN A 53 -10.74 19.69 -12.52
CA GLN A 53 -10.00 18.59 -13.12
C GLN A 53 -8.50 18.73 -12.84
N LEU A 54 -7.81 17.60 -12.68
CA LEU A 54 -6.36 17.64 -12.52
C LEU A 54 -5.67 18.07 -13.81
N ARG A 55 -4.68 18.93 -13.65
CA ARG A 55 -3.83 19.45 -14.73
C ARG A 55 -2.68 18.50 -15.10
N VAL A 56 -2.39 17.54 -14.22
CA VAL A 56 -1.37 16.49 -14.37
C VAL A 56 -1.89 15.16 -13.81
N PRO A 57 -1.40 14.00 -14.26
CA PRO A 57 -1.74 12.72 -13.63
C PRO A 57 -1.31 12.68 -12.15
N VAL A 58 -2.21 12.24 -11.29
CA VAL A 58 -1.95 12.09 -9.85
C VAL A 58 -2.56 10.79 -9.35
N VAL A 59 -1.78 10.02 -8.59
CA VAL A 59 -2.27 8.91 -7.77
C VAL A 59 -1.93 9.14 -6.31
N PHE A 60 -2.84 8.71 -5.44
CA PHE A 60 -2.75 8.75 -3.99
C PHE A 60 -2.36 7.36 -3.49
N VAL A 61 -1.25 7.21 -2.78
CA VAL A 61 -0.67 5.89 -2.45
C VAL A 61 -0.53 5.75 -0.94
N THR A 62 -1.32 4.88 -0.32
CA THR A 62 -1.24 4.60 1.13
C THR A 62 -1.04 3.10 1.37
N ASN A 63 -0.33 2.78 2.46
CA ASN A 63 -0.22 1.42 2.96
C ASN A 63 -1.43 1.00 3.85
N ALA A 64 -2.43 1.86 4.00
CA ALA A 64 -3.72 1.48 4.56
C ALA A 64 -4.43 0.43 3.68
N GLY A 65 -5.00 -0.60 4.32
CA GLY A 65 -5.68 -1.71 3.64
C GLY A 65 -7.04 -2.08 4.21
N ASN A 66 -7.49 -1.43 5.28
CA ASN A 66 -8.70 -1.77 6.04
C ASN A 66 -9.98 -1.03 5.59
N VAL A 67 -9.93 -0.38 4.43
CA VAL A 67 -11.05 0.41 3.86
C VAL A 67 -11.30 0.02 2.41
N LEU A 68 -12.48 0.38 1.88
CA LEU A 68 -12.74 0.26 0.44
C LEU A 68 -12.04 1.40 -0.31
N GLN A 69 -11.48 1.09 -1.49
CA GLN A 69 -10.87 2.08 -2.39
C GLN A 69 -11.81 3.27 -2.68
N ARG A 70 -13.09 2.98 -2.98
CA ARG A 70 -14.12 4.00 -3.23
C ARG A 70 -14.37 4.91 -2.02
N SER A 71 -14.35 4.34 -0.81
CA SER A 71 -14.61 5.08 0.42
C SER A 71 -13.45 6.02 0.74
N LYS A 72 -12.21 5.56 0.53
CA LYS A 72 -11.02 6.42 0.68
C LYS A 72 -11.00 7.54 -0.37
N ALA A 73 -11.41 7.27 -1.61
CA ALA A 73 -11.53 8.30 -2.64
C ALA A 73 -12.58 9.37 -2.28
N GLN A 74 -13.74 8.97 -1.77
CA GLN A 74 -14.77 9.88 -1.27
C GLN A 74 -14.28 10.74 -0.10
N GLU A 75 -13.58 10.13 0.86
CA GLU A 75 -12.96 10.83 1.99
C GLU A 75 -11.96 11.89 1.51
N LEU A 76 -11.03 11.51 0.62
CA LEU A 76 -10.08 12.45 0.04
C LEU A 76 -10.78 13.58 -0.73
N SER A 77 -11.85 13.26 -1.46
CA SER A 77 -12.61 14.26 -2.19
C SER A 77 -13.17 15.35 -1.26
N ALA A 78 -13.76 14.93 -0.14
CA ALA A 78 -14.29 15.84 0.87
C ALA A 78 -13.21 16.68 1.55
N LEU A 79 -12.04 16.09 1.83
CA LEU A 79 -10.93 16.77 2.51
C LEU A 79 -10.23 17.80 1.61
N LEU A 80 -9.99 17.43 0.35
CA LEU A 80 -9.23 18.23 -0.62
C LEU A 80 -10.09 19.23 -1.40
N GLY A 81 -11.41 19.02 -1.46
CA GLY A 81 -12.35 19.93 -2.11
C GLY A 81 -12.43 19.79 -3.63
N PHE A 82 -12.09 18.62 -4.17
CA PHE A 82 -12.29 18.26 -5.57
C PHE A 82 -12.60 16.77 -5.70
N GLN A 83 -13.14 16.34 -6.84
CA GLN A 83 -13.50 14.94 -7.07
C GLN A 83 -12.25 14.07 -7.27
N VAL A 84 -12.01 13.13 -6.35
CA VAL A 84 -10.99 12.07 -6.47
C VAL A 84 -11.68 10.78 -6.91
N GLU A 85 -11.27 10.26 -8.07
CA GLU A 85 -11.80 9.01 -8.59
C GLU A 85 -11.17 7.79 -7.90
N PRO A 86 -11.91 6.67 -7.74
CA PRO A 86 -11.38 5.47 -7.08
C PRO A 86 -10.10 4.92 -7.73
N ASP A 87 -9.95 5.04 -9.04
CA ASP A 87 -8.75 4.59 -9.77
C ASP A 87 -7.51 5.47 -9.57
N GLN A 88 -7.66 6.60 -8.86
CA GLN A 88 -6.56 7.45 -8.42
C GLN A 88 -6.03 7.03 -7.05
N VAL A 89 -6.76 6.19 -6.30
CA VAL A 89 -6.36 5.75 -4.96
C VAL A 89 -5.75 4.35 -5.03
N ILE A 90 -4.53 4.22 -4.53
CA ILE A 90 -3.80 2.96 -4.39
C ILE A 90 -3.70 2.66 -2.89
N LEU A 91 -4.59 1.77 -2.43
CA LEU A 91 -4.45 1.09 -1.15
C LEU A 91 -3.36 0.01 -1.23
N SER A 92 -2.87 -0.44 -0.08
CA SER A 92 -1.78 -1.43 0.04
C SER A 92 -2.00 -2.70 -0.79
N HIS A 93 -3.24 -3.19 -0.80
CA HIS A 93 -3.65 -4.38 -1.55
C HIS A 93 -3.99 -4.14 -3.03
N SER A 94 -4.05 -2.89 -3.51
CA SER A 94 -4.45 -2.58 -4.89
C SER A 94 -3.61 -3.26 -5.97
N PRO A 95 -2.26 -3.36 -5.85
CA PRO A 95 -1.44 -4.05 -6.83
C PRO A 95 -1.75 -5.55 -6.97
N MET A 96 -2.49 -6.14 -6.02
CA MET A 96 -2.94 -7.54 -6.14
C MET A 96 -3.88 -7.77 -7.33
N LYS A 97 -4.44 -6.73 -7.96
CA LYS A 97 -5.16 -6.84 -9.25
C LYS A 97 -4.30 -7.44 -10.37
N LEU A 98 -2.97 -7.40 -10.23
CA LEU A 98 -2.02 -7.97 -11.18
C LEU A 98 -1.88 -9.50 -11.04
N PHE A 99 -2.47 -10.12 -10.01
CA PHE A 99 -2.33 -11.54 -9.68
C PHE A 99 -3.48 -12.37 -10.25
N SER A 100 -3.81 -12.14 -11.51
CA SER A 100 -4.95 -12.76 -12.19
C SER A 100 -4.89 -14.29 -12.20
N GLN A 101 -3.69 -14.88 -12.17
CA GLN A 101 -3.48 -16.32 -12.05
C GLN A 101 -4.02 -16.93 -10.72
N HIS A 102 -4.37 -16.10 -9.74
CA HIS A 102 -4.97 -16.51 -8.47
C HIS A 102 -6.45 -16.11 -8.34
N HIS A 103 -7.02 -15.35 -9.28
CA HIS A 103 -8.37 -14.78 -9.14
C HIS A 103 -9.48 -15.85 -9.11
N ASP A 104 -9.32 -16.95 -9.84
CA ASP A 104 -10.24 -18.08 -9.86
C ASP A 104 -9.95 -19.13 -8.78
N LYS A 105 -8.89 -18.94 -7.99
CA LYS A 105 -8.52 -19.86 -6.90
C LYS A 105 -9.28 -19.50 -5.63
N ARG A 106 -9.55 -20.50 -4.80
CA ARG A 106 -10.08 -20.29 -3.45
C ARG A 106 -8.98 -19.81 -2.53
N MET A 107 -9.09 -18.59 -2.01
CA MET A 107 -8.08 -17.98 -1.15
C MET A 107 -8.60 -17.84 0.28
N LEU A 108 -7.80 -18.26 1.28
CA LEU A 108 -8.03 -17.86 2.67
C LEU A 108 -7.67 -16.37 2.78
N VAL A 109 -8.58 -15.52 3.25
CA VAL A 109 -8.33 -14.09 3.43
C VAL A 109 -8.24 -13.72 4.91
N SER A 110 -7.22 -12.96 5.26
CA SER A 110 -6.96 -12.45 6.62
C SER A 110 -6.71 -10.94 6.62
N GLY A 111 -7.12 -10.27 7.69
CA GLY A 111 -6.90 -8.84 7.92
C GLY A 111 -8.08 -8.20 8.65
N GLN A 112 -8.26 -6.90 8.44
CA GLN A 112 -9.35 -6.10 9.02
C GLN A 112 -10.14 -5.33 7.95
N GLY A 113 -11.36 -4.94 8.31
CA GLY A 113 -12.25 -4.17 7.44
C GLY A 113 -13.06 -5.03 6.48
N PRO A 114 -13.53 -4.47 5.35
CA PRO A 114 -14.41 -5.16 4.39
C PRO A 114 -13.61 -6.12 3.51
N LEU A 115 -13.10 -7.20 4.11
CA LEU A 115 -12.15 -8.14 3.50
C LEU A 115 -12.69 -8.78 2.23
N VAL A 116 -13.93 -9.28 2.28
CA VAL A 116 -14.55 -10.00 1.16
C VAL A 116 -14.80 -9.04 0.00
N GLU A 117 -15.28 -7.85 0.28
CA GLU A 117 -15.52 -6.81 -0.72
C GLU A 117 -14.21 -6.34 -1.35
N ASN A 118 -13.17 -6.11 -0.55
CA ASN A 118 -11.85 -5.75 -1.05
C ASN A 118 -11.26 -6.84 -1.94
N ALA A 119 -11.27 -8.10 -1.50
CA ALA A 119 -10.76 -9.21 -2.29
C ALA A 119 -11.53 -9.38 -3.62
N ARG A 120 -12.87 -9.26 -3.60
CA ARG A 120 -13.69 -9.31 -4.82
C ARG A 120 -13.41 -8.14 -5.76
N ALA A 121 -13.22 -6.92 -5.22
CA ALA A 121 -12.87 -5.75 -6.02
C ALA A 121 -11.48 -5.85 -6.67
N LEU A 122 -10.60 -6.68 -6.12
CA LEU A 122 -9.29 -7.00 -6.71
C LEU A 122 -9.39 -8.08 -7.80
N GLY A 123 -10.48 -8.85 -7.84
CA GLY A 123 -10.74 -9.90 -8.82
C GLY A 123 -10.79 -11.32 -8.23
N PHE A 124 -10.51 -11.50 -6.94
CA PHE A 124 -10.59 -12.82 -6.30
C PHE A 124 -12.06 -13.25 -6.14
N LYS A 125 -12.46 -14.27 -6.91
CA LYS A 125 -13.85 -14.73 -7.00
C LYS A 125 -14.25 -15.61 -5.83
N HIS A 126 -13.32 -16.40 -5.33
CA HIS A 126 -13.56 -17.38 -4.28
C HIS A 126 -12.69 -17.07 -3.06
N VAL A 127 -13.31 -16.51 -2.03
CA VAL A 127 -12.62 -16.16 -0.78
C VAL A 127 -13.31 -16.83 0.40
N VAL A 128 -12.49 -17.25 1.36
CA VAL A 128 -12.93 -17.78 2.65
C VAL A 128 -12.21 -16.97 3.72
N THR A 129 -12.94 -16.39 4.66
CA THR A 129 -12.35 -15.63 5.77
C THR A 129 -11.83 -16.57 6.87
N VAL A 130 -10.93 -16.06 7.72
CA VAL A 130 -10.47 -16.79 8.91
C VAL A 130 -11.64 -17.21 9.82
N ASP A 131 -12.66 -16.36 9.98
CA ASP A 131 -13.83 -16.69 10.80
C ASP A 131 -14.73 -17.76 10.16
N GLU A 132 -14.89 -17.77 8.83
CA GLU A 132 -15.60 -18.85 8.12
C GLU A 132 -14.85 -20.18 8.24
N LEU A 133 -13.52 -20.18 8.11
CA LEU A 133 -12.70 -21.38 8.28
C LEU A 133 -12.82 -21.93 9.71
N ARG A 134 -12.74 -21.05 10.71
CA ARG A 134 -12.95 -21.39 12.12
C ARG A 134 -14.34 -21.98 12.37
N ALA A 135 -15.38 -21.42 11.78
CA ALA A 135 -16.73 -21.94 11.92
C ALA A 135 -16.89 -23.34 11.29
N ALA A 136 -16.19 -23.59 10.17
CA ALA A 136 -16.18 -24.88 9.50
C ALA A 136 -15.38 -25.95 10.25
N PHE A 137 -14.31 -25.56 10.96
CA PHE A 137 -13.46 -26.45 11.74
C PHE A 137 -13.29 -25.93 13.19
N PRO A 138 -14.31 -26.10 14.06
CA PRO A 138 -14.34 -25.46 15.38
C PRO A 138 -13.23 -25.86 16.35
N VAL A 139 -12.58 -27.00 16.09
CA VAL A 139 -11.50 -27.55 16.93
C VAL A 139 -10.09 -27.10 16.48
N LEU A 140 -9.97 -26.31 15.42
CA LEU A 140 -8.67 -25.75 15.01
C LEU A 140 -8.27 -24.51 15.83
N ASP A 141 -9.24 -23.66 16.19
CA ASP A 141 -8.99 -22.47 17.01
C ASP A 141 -9.08 -22.79 18.51
N MET A 142 -8.18 -23.67 18.98
CA MET A 142 -8.06 -23.98 20.40
C MET A 142 -7.16 -22.99 21.14
N VAL A 143 -6.47 -22.09 20.47
CA VAL A 143 -5.60 -21.10 21.12
C VAL A 143 -6.40 -19.98 21.80
N ASP A 144 -7.63 -19.73 21.35
CA ASP A 144 -8.53 -18.77 21.95
C ASP A 144 -9.53 -19.41 22.93
N LEU A 145 -9.19 -19.35 24.21
CA LEU A 145 -9.99 -19.91 25.32
C LEU A 145 -11.43 -19.39 25.36
N GLN A 146 -11.69 -18.14 24.98
CA GLN A 146 -13.02 -17.54 25.10
C GLN A 146 -14.00 -18.07 24.06
N ARG A 147 -13.50 -18.41 22.86
CA ARG A 147 -14.33 -18.89 21.75
C ARG A 147 -14.20 -20.39 21.49
N ARG A 148 -13.55 -21.15 22.38
CA ARG A 148 -13.55 -22.62 22.33
C ARG A 148 -14.97 -23.18 22.40
N PRO A 149 -15.28 -24.28 21.68
CA PRO A 149 -16.52 -25.01 21.86
C PRO A 149 -16.66 -25.49 23.33
N LYS A 150 -17.71 -25.04 24.03
CA LYS A 150 -17.94 -25.36 25.45
C LYS A 150 -18.54 -26.75 25.68
N THR A 151 -19.17 -27.31 24.66
CA THR A 151 -19.72 -28.66 24.65
C THR A 151 -19.10 -29.41 23.48
N THR A 152 -18.41 -30.51 23.76
CA THR A 152 -18.03 -31.54 22.78
C THR A 152 -19.25 -32.35 22.29
N ALA A 153 -20.47 -31.87 22.54
CA ALA A 153 -21.70 -32.55 22.17
C ALA A 153 -21.96 -32.40 20.65
N SER A 154 -21.60 -33.47 19.94
CA SER A 154 -22.31 -33.97 18.75
C SER A 154 -22.61 -32.96 17.63
N ARG A 155 -21.61 -32.17 17.25
CA ARG A 155 -21.36 -32.04 15.81
C ARG A 155 -20.15 -32.91 15.53
N GLY A 156 -20.41 -34.17 15.17
CA GLY A 156 -19.50 -34.91 14.30
C GLY A 156 -19.15 -34.06 13.07
N PRO A 157 -18.18 -34.47 12.22
CA PRO A 157 -17.77 -33.70 11.06
C PRO A 157 -19.03 -33.18 10.38
N SER A 158 -19.09 -31.87 10.16
CA SER A 158 -20.15 -31.14 9.46
C SER A 158 -20.59 -31.94 8.23
N THR A 159 -21.46 -32.94 8.36
CA THR A 159 -21.53 -34.10 7.44
C THR A 159 -20.13 -34.68 7.05
N PRO A 160 -19.84 -35.98 7.28
CA PRO A 160 -18.78 -36.63 6.50
C PRO A 160 -19.18 -36.49 5.02
N GLY A 161 -18.55 -35.56 4.28
CA GLY A 161 -18.90 -35.26 2.89
C GLY A 161 -19.52 -33.89 2.59
N SER A 162 -19.52 -32.90 3.50
CA SER A 162 -19.47 -31.51 3.04
C SER A 162 -17.99 -31.15 2.88
N PRO A 163 -17.37 -31.35 1.70
CA PRO A 163 -15.99 -30.93 1.49
C PRO A 163 -15.96 -29.43 1.73
N HIS A 164 -15.34 -28.95 2.80
CA HIS A 164 -14.85 -27.59 2.77
C HIS A 164 -13.79 -27.60 1.67
N PRO A 165 -14.04 -26.95 0.54
CA PRO A 165 -13.12 -27.00 -0.59
C PRO A 165 -11.77 -26.45 -0.17
N HIS A 166 -10.71 -27.08 -0.69
CA HIS A 166 -9.33 -26.77 -0.35
C HIS A 166 -9.03 -25.31 -0.66
N SER A 167 -8.34 -24.64 0.25
CA SER A 167 -7.74 -23.34 -0.04
C SER A 167 -6.52 -23.56 -0.93
N ALA A 168 -6.38 -22.78 -1.99
CA ALA A 168 -5.26 -22.85 -2.94
C ALA A 168 -4.25 -21.70 -2.74
N GLY A 169 -4.38 -20.95 -1.64
CA GLY A 169 -3.51 -19.83 -1.29
C GLY A 169 -4.03 -19.02 -0.10
N VAL A 170 -3.21 -18.08 0.36
CA VAL A 170 -3.50 -17.16 1.46
C VAL A 170 -3.33 -15.71 0.98
N LEU A 171 -4.30 -14.88 1.32
CA LEU A 171 -4.38 -13.46 1.01
C LEU A 171 -4.38 -12.65 2.31
N LEU A 172 -3.26 -12.00 2.61
CA LEU A 172 -3.06 -11.17 3.79
C LEU A 172 -3.30 -9.70 3.41
N LEU A 173 -4.49 -9.18 3.68
CA LEU A 173 -4.92 -7.82 3.29
C LEU A 173 -4.56 -6.75 4.32
N GLY A 174 -4.12 -7.13 5.51
CA GLY A 174 -3.69 -6.26 6.59
C GLY A 174 -3.51 -7.06 7.88
N GLU A 175 -3.13 -6.39 8.96
CA GLU A 175 -3.04 -7.02 10.28
C GLU A 175 -4.43 -7.49 10.75
N PRO A 176 -4.61 -8.76 11.13
CA PRO A 176 -5.86 -9.23 11.70
C PRO A 176 -6.01 -8.81 13.17
N VAL A 177 -7.21 -8.95 13.70
CA VAL A 177 -7.41 -9.02 15.16
C VAL A 177 -7.21 -10.47 15.62
N ARG A 178 -6.83 -10.70 16.89
CA ARG A 178 -6.65 -12.05 17.46
C ARG A 178 -5.60 -12.84 16.69
N TRP A 179 -4.37 -12.35 16.81
CA TRP A 179 -3.22 -12.85 16.05
C TRP A 179 -2.98 -14.34 16.31
N GLU A 180 -3.21 -14.81 17.53
CA GLU A 180 -3.11 -16.21 17.91
C GLU A 180 -3.99 -17.10 17.03
N THR A 181 -5.28 -16.76 16.86
CA THR A 181 -6.20 -17.50 15.99
C THR A 181 -5.76 -17.43 14.53
N SER A 182 -5.40 -16.24 14.05
CA SER A 182 -5.03 -16.06 12.65
C SER A 182 -3.74 -16.80 12.30
N LEU A 183 -2.73 -16.75 13.18
CA LEU A 183 -1.48 -17.49 13.03
C LEU A 183 -1.75 -19.01 13.01
N GLN A 184 -2.53 -19.53 13.96
CA GLN A 184 -2.88 -20.95 14.01
C GLN A 184 -3.53 -21.41 12.70
N LEU A 185 -4.59 -20.74 12.27
CA LEU A 185 -5.38 -21.17 11.11
C LEU A 185 -4.65 -20.96 9.77
N ILE A 186 -3.84 -19.91 9.64
CA ILE A 186 -2.98 -19.74 8.46
C ILE A 186 -1.92 -20.86 8.42
N MET A 187 -1.28 -21.16 9.55
CA MET A 187 -0.33 -22.26 9.65
C MET A 187 -0.98 -23.60 9.29
N ASP A 188 -2.18 -23.89 9.80
CA ASP A 188 -2.91 -25.11 9.48
C ASP A 188 -3.15 -25.22 7.96
N ILE A 189 -3.54 -24.15 7.28
CA ILE A 189 -3.71 -24.12 5.82
C ILE A 189 -2.40 -24.35 5.07
N LEU A 190 -1.32 -23.68 5.47
CA LEU A 190 -0.02 -23.81 4.80
C LEU A 190 0.58 -25.21 4.97
N LEU A 191 0.43 -25.80 6.17
CA LEU A 191 1.00 -27.09 6.51
C LEU A 191 0.18 -28.27 5.98
N SER A 192 -1.12 -28.07 5.72
CA SER A 192 -2.04 -29.11 5.22
C SER A 192 -2.33 -29.04 3.72
N ASP A 193 -1.57 -28.23 2.97
CA ASP A 193 -1.81 -27.97 1.55
C ASP A 193 -3.28 -27.60 1.26
N GLY A 194 -3.85 -26.76 2.13
CA GLY A 194 -5.19 -26.22 1.94
C GLY A 194 -6.33 -27.02 2.55
N ASN A 195 -6.07 -28.16 3.19
CA ASN A 195 -7.08 -28.98 3.86
C ASN A 195 -6.76 -29.27 5.33
N PRO A 196 -7.17 -28.39 6.24
CA PRO A 196 -6.79 -28.48 7.65
C PRO A 196 -7.60 -29.56 8.40
N GLY A 197 -8.52 -30.27 7.73
CA GLY A 197 -9.18 -31.45 8.28
C GLY A 197 -8.36 -32.74 8.17
N THR A 198 -7.20 -32.69 7.51
CA THR A 198 -6.30 -33.84 7.35
C THR A 198 -5.12 -33.76 8.31
N GLY A 199 -4.66 -34.92 8.79
CA GLY A 199 -3.47 -35.01 9.63
C GLY A 199 -2.20 -34.67 8.85
N LEU A 200 -1.26 -34.00 9.51
CA LEU A 200 0.04 -33.63 8.93
C LEU A 200 0.93 -34.86 8.76
N ALA A 201 1.14 -35.30 7.51
CA ALA A 201 2.16 -36.32 7.19
C ALA A 201 3.53 -35.67 6.92
N THR A 202 3.57 -34.66 6.05
CA THR A 202 4.78 -33.85 5.76
C THR A 202 4.33 -32.50 5.22
N ALA A 203 4.88 -31.41 5.76
CA ALA A 203 4.51 -30.06 5.30
C ALA A 203 5.01 -29.81 3.86
N PRO A 204 4.17 -29.31 2.94
CA PRO A 204 4.56 -29.04 1.57
C PRO A 204 5.60 -27.91 1.49
N TYR A 205 6.50 -28.02 0.51
CA TYR A 205 7.45 -26.94 0.20
C TYR A 205 7.81 -26.90 -1.30
N PRO A 206 7.67 -25.76 -1.99
CA PRO A 206 7.06 -24.53 -1.47
C PRO A 206 5.62 -24.79 -1.01
N HIS A 207 5.22 -24.13 0.08
CA HIS A 207 3.85 -24.17 0.58
C HIS A 207 2.92 -23.42 -0.38
N LEU A 208 1.61 -23.44 -0.12
CA LEU A 208 0.63 -22.67 -0.88
C LEU A 208 1.03 -21.18 -1.01
N PRO A 209 0.70 -20.52 -2.14
CA PRO A 209 1.09 -19.13 -2.38
C PRO A 209 0.50 -18.18 -1.33
N VAL A 210 1.37 -17.34 -0.76
CA VAL A 210 0.99 -16.27 0.19
C VAL A 210 1.19 -14.91 -0.48
N LEU A 211 0.14 -14.11 -0.53
CA LEU A 211 0.18 -12.72 -1.01
C LEU A 211 -0.03 -11.78 0.18
N ALA A 212 0.85 -10.79 0.37
CA ALA A 212 0.77 -9.86 1.49
C ALA A 212 0.71 -8.40 1.03
N SER A 213 -0.26 -7.64 1.56
CA SER A 213 -0.58 -6.30 1.05
C SER A 213 0.31 -5.18 1.57
N ASN A 214 0.96 -5.36 2.72
CA ASN A 214 1.70 -4.30 3.40
C ASN A 214 2.84 -4.92 4.23
N THR A 215 4.03 -4.34 4.09
CA THR A 215 5.25 -4.76 4.78
C THR A 215 5.67 -3.85 5.93
N ASP A 216 4.94 -2.77 6.20
CA ASP A 216 5.31 -1.82 7.25
C ASP A 216 5.28 -2.48 8.62
N LEU A 217 6.45 -2.50 9.27
CA LEU A 217 6.58 -2.98 10.64
C LEU A 217 5.82 -2.07 11.61
N LEU A 218 5.93 -0.75 11.41
CA LEU A 218 5.38 0.29 12.27
C LEU A 218 4.69 1.37 11.42
N TRP A 219 3.65 1.98 11.98
CA TRP A 219 2.96 3.13 11.38
C TRP A 219 2.59 4.18 12.44
N MET A 220 2.30 5.41 12.01
CA MET A 220 1.95 6.51 12.91
C MET A 220 0.44 6.72 12.99
N ALA A 221 -0.10 6.61 14.20
CA ALA A 221 -1.48 6.94 14.54
C ALA A 221 -1.54 8.25 15.34
N GLU A 222 -2.64 8.52 16.06
CA GLU A 222 -2.80 9.69 16.93
C GLU A 222 -1.85 9.68 18.14
N ALA A 223 -1.40 8.50 18.55
CA ALA A 223 -0.45 8.35 19.65
C ALA A 223 0.95 8.87 19.27
N LYS A 224 1.68 9.41 20.25
CA LYS A 224 3.06 9.90 20.05
C LYS A 224 4.04 8.79 19.65
N MET A 225 3.77 7.54 20.04
CA MET A 225 4.61 6.38 19.73
C MET A 225 4.03 5.61 18.54
N PRO A 226 4.85 5.11 17.59
CA PRO A 226 4.41 4.28 16.48
C PRO A 226 3.63 3.04 16.94
N ARG A 227 2.67 2.58 16.14
CA ARG A 227 1.87 1.37 16.36
C ARG A 227 2.40 0.23 15.49
N PHE A 228 2.18 -1.02 15.89
CA PHE A 228 2.51 -2.17 15.04
C PHE A 228 1.64 -2.16 13.78
N GLY A 229 2.28 -2.35 12.63
CA GLY A 229 1.64 -2.54 11.34
C GLY A 229 1.61 -4.02 10.93
N HIS A 230 1.09 -4.26 9.73
CA HIS A 230 0.98 -5.61 9.16
C HIS A 230 2.33 -6.33 9.06
N GLY A 231 3.44 -5.63 8.82
CA GLY A 231 4.78 -6.22 8.80
C GLY A 231 5.18 -6.89 10.12
N THR A 232 4.64 -6.45 11.27
CA THR A 232 4.86 -7.14 12.55
C THR A 232 4.14 -8.49 12.58
N PHE A 233 2.92 -8.55 12.03
CA PHE A 233 2.20 -9.82 11.89
C PHE A 233 2.91 -10.78 10.92
N LEU A 234 3.42 -10.26 9.79
CA LEU A 234 4.23 -11.04 8.85
C LEU A 234 5.47 -11.63 9.54
N LEU A 235 6.20 -10.82 10.30
CA LEU A 235 7.36 -11.27 11.08
C LEU A 235 7.01 -12.41 12.04
N CYS A 236 5.87 -12.31 12.75
CA CYS A 236 5.39 -13.38 13.63
C CYS A 236 5.08 -14.67 12.85
N LEU A 237 4.33 -14.56 11.74
CA LEU A 237 3.97 -15.71 10.90
C LEU A 237 5.20 -16.42 10.36
N GLU A 238 6.18 -15.66 9.88
CA GLU A 238 7.45 -16.15 9.38
C GLU A 238 8.27 -16.87 10.44
N ALA A 239 8.39 -16.27 11.63
CA ALA A 239 9.13 -16.84 12.75
C ALA A 239 8.51 -18.17 13.19
N VAL A 240 7.18 -18.21 13.32
CA VAL A 240 6.44 -19.43 13.65
C VAL A 240 6.62 -20.49 12.57
N TYR A 241 6.44 -20.13 11.29
CA TYR A 241 6.61 -21.05 10.17
C TYR A 241 8.02 -21.67 10.15
N ARG A 242 9.06 -20.84 10.31
CA ARG A 242 10.45 -21.31 10.36
C ARG A 242 10.71 -22.22 11.55
N LYS A 243 10.17 -21.90 12.72
CA LYS A 243 10.36 -22.72 13.93
C LYS A 243 9.64 -24.06 13.84
N VAL A 244 8.50 -24.13 13.18
CA VAL A 244 7.72 -25.37 13.02
C VAL A 244 8.28 -26.25 11.90
N THR A 245 8.71 -25.67 10.78
CA THR A 245 9.06 -26.43 9.56
C THR A 245 10.56 -26.54 9.31
N GLY A 246 11.38 -25.69 9.94
CA GLY A 246 12.79 -25.53 9.61
C GLY A 246 13.04 -24.78 8.28
N ARG A 247 12.00 -24.32 7.58
CA ARG A 247 12.10 -23.67 6.26
C ARG A 247 11.61 -22.23 6.31
N GLU A 248 12.03 -21.42 5.35
CA GLU A 248 11.56 -20.03 5.25
C GLU A 248 10.20 -19.96 4.57
N LEU A 249 9.32 -19.09 5.07
CA LEU A 249 8.05 -18.78 4.43
C LEU A 249 8.30 -17.95 3.18
N CYS A 250 7.75 -18.37 2.04
CA CYS A 250 7.92 -17.73 0.75
C CYS A 250 6.65 -16.97 0.36
N TYR A 251 6.80 -15.67 0.05
CA TYR A 251 5.71 -14.88 -0.49
C TYR A 251 5.67 -14.99 -2.01
N ALA A 252 4.48 -15.27 -2.56
CA ALA A 252 4.24 -15.18 -4.00
C ALA A 252 4.15 -13.73 -4.47
N GLY A 253 3.90 -12.80 -3.54
CA GLY A 253 3.90 -11.36 -3.81
C GLY A 253 3.80 -10.55 -2.53
N LEU A 254 4.63 -9.51 -2.46
CA LEU A 254 4.64 -8.49 -1.41
C LEU A 254 4.29 -7.14 -2.03
N MET A 255 3.23 -6.53 -1.54
CA MET A 255 2.68 -5.27 -2.01
C MET A 255 2.77 -4.21 -0.90
N GLY A 256 2.26 -3.02 -1.19
CA GLY A 256 2.48 -1.85 -0.36
C GLY A 256 3.87 -1.26 -0.61
N LYS A 257 4.06 -0.01 -0.24
CA LYS A 257 5.38 0.62 -0.23
C LYS A 257 6.27 -0.10 0.82
N PRO A 258 7.57 -0.30 0.58
CA PRO A 258 8.36 0.19 -0.55
C PRO A 258 8.42 -0.77 -1.77
N SER A 259 7.51 -1.74 -1.90
CA SER A 259 7.55 -2.74 -2.99
C SER A 259 7.54 -2.09 -4.37
N LEU A 260 8.45 -2.56 -5.24
CA LEU A 260 8.57 -2.16 -6.64
C LEU A 260 7.23 -2.28 -7.39
N LEU A 261 6.46 -3.32 -7.07
CA LEU A 261 5.18 -3.62 -7.71
C LEU A 261 4.15 -2.50 -7.49
N THR A 262 4.17 -1.85 -6.33
CA THR A 262 3.27 -0.72 -6.01
C THR A 262 3.53 0.45 -6.95
N TYR A 263 4.81 0.74 -7.24
CA TYR A 263 5.21 1.82 -8.12
C TYR A 263 4.97 1.50 -9.61
N GLN A 264 5.17 0.25 -10.03
CA GLN A 264 4.80 -0.21 -11.37
C GLN A 264 3.29 -0.10 -11.61
N TYR A 265 2.47 -0.49 -10.61
CA TYR A 265 1.02 -0.34 -10.67
C TYR A 265 0.62 1.14 -10.74
N ALA A 266 1.27 2.01 -9.97
CA ALA A 266 1.07 3.45 -10.01
C ALA A 266 1.40 4.08 -11.38
N GLU A 267 2.54 3.72 -11.98
CA GLU A 267 2.92 4.16 -13.34
C GLU A 267 1.84 3.80 -14.36
N GLY A 268 1.32 2.57 -14.31
CA GLY A 268 0.25 2.12 -15.20
C GLY A 268 -1.05 2.92 -15.03
N LEU A 269 -1.41 3.30 -13.80
CA LEU A 269 -2.58 4.14 -13.54
C LEU A 269 -2.39 5.58 -14.06
N LEU A 270 -1.21 6.17 -13.86
CA LEU A 270 -0.89 7.50 -14.38
C LEU A 270 -0.94 7.52 -15.92
N ALA A 271 -0.42 6.49 -16.58
CA ALA A 271 -0.51 6.35 -18.03
C ALA A 271 -1.97 6.25 -18.51
N ARG A 272 -2.84 5.50 -17.80
CA ARG A 272 -4.27 5.41 -18.11
C ARG A 272 -5.01 6.73 -17.88
N GLN A 273 -4.65 7.49 -16.84
CA GLN A 273 -5.19 8.84 -16.63
C GLN A 273 -4.82 9.77 -17.79
N ALA A 274 -3.55 9.77 -18.20
CA ALA A 274 -3.08 10.57 -19.33
C ALA A 274 -3.81 10.21 -20.64
N ALA A 275 -3.95 8.92 -20.94
CA ALA A 275 -4.67 8.45 -22.12
C ALA A 275 -6.14 8.89 -22.11
N ARG A 276 -6.86 8.78 -20.98
CA ARG A 276 -8.26 9.24 -20.84
C ARG A 276 -8.42 10.75 -21.04
N ARG A 277 -7.41 11.53 -20.66
CA ARG A 277 -7.39 12.99 -20.86
C ARG A 277 -6.97 13.41 -22.28
N GLY A 278 -6.62 12.46 -23.14
CA GLY A 278 -6.09 12.75 -24.48
C GLY A 278 -4.68 13.34 -24.46
N TRP A 279 -3.93 13.19 -23.36
CA TRP A 279 -2.54 13.64 -23.28
C TRP A 279 -1.65 12.65 -24.05
N ALA A 280 -1.35 12.98 -25.30
CA ALA A 280 -0.56 12.13 -26.19
C ALA A 280 0.92 11.99 -25.77
N ALA A 281 1.43 12.93 -24.98
CA ALA A 281 2.83 12.90 -24.54
C ALA A 281 3.02 11.85 -23.43
N PRO A 282 4.09 11.04 -23.48
CA PRO A 282 4.37 10.05 -22.45
C PRO A 282 4.76 10.71 -21.12
N ILE A 283 4.34 10.09 -20.01
CA ILE A 283 4.77 10.48 -18.67
C ILE A 283 6.20 9.96 -18.45
N ARG A 284 7.18 10.86 -18.48
CA ARG A 284 8.62 10.59 -18.41
C ARG A 284 9.17 10.73 -17.00
N SER A 285 8.69 11.72 -16.24
CA SER A 285 9.13 11.99 -14.87
C SER A 285 8.05 11.64 -13.86
N LEU A 286 8.41 10.91 -12.80
CA LEU A 286 7.52 10.61 -11.69
C LEU A 286 8.05 11.26 -10.42
N TYR A 287 7.16 11.89 -9.65
CA TYR A 287 7.51 12.55 -8.40
C TYR A 287 6.76 11.88 -7.25
N ALA A 288 7.48 11.12 -6.44
CA ALA A 288 6.94 10.43 -5.28
C ALA A 288 7.14 11.31 -4.04
N VAL A 289 6.04 11.80 -3.47
CA VAL A 289 6.03 12.69 -2.31
C VAL A 289 5.55 11.91 -1.10
N GLY A 290 6.40 11.80 -0.07
CA GLY A 290 6.15 10.97 1.10
C GLY A 290 6.77 11.52 2.37
N ASP A 291 6.36 11.00 3.52
CA ASP A 291 6.85 11.42 4.84
C ASP A 291 7.77 10.38 5.50
N ASN A 292 7.81 9.14 4.99
CA ASN A 292 8.52 8.03 5.59
C ASN A 292 9.74 7.61 4.74
N PRO A 293 10.98 7.83 5.22
CA PRO A 293 12.19 7.44 4.50
C PRO A 293 12.27 5.95 4.15
N MET A 294 11.77 5.07 5.02
CA MET A 294 11.86 3.61 4.86
C MET A 294 10.80 3.03 3.91
N SER A 295 9.76 3.81 3.59
CA SER A 295 8.63 3.35 2.77
C SER A 295 8.51 4.15 1.48
N ASP A 296 8.29 5.46 1.57
CA ASP A 296 8.11 6.31 0.40
C ASP A 296 9.42 6.56 -0.33
N ILE A 297 10.44 7.04 0.40
CA ILE A 297 11.72 7.44 -0.21
C ILE A 297 12.46 6.22 -0.72
N TYR A 298 12.54 5.18 0.11
CA TYR A 298 13.12 3.90 -0.27
C TYR A 298 12.45 3.31 -1.50
N GLY A 299 11.12 3.24 -1.52
CA GLY A 299 10.36 2.67 -2.63
C GLY A 299 10.52 3.46 -3.94
N ALA A 300 10.49 4.79 -3.85
CA ALA A 300 10.67 5.67 -5.00
C ALA A 300 12.08 5.55 -5.60
N ASN A 301 13.11 5.47 -4.75
CA ASN A 301 14.49 5.29 -5.19
C ASN A 301 14.75 3.88 -5.75
N LEU A 302 14.16 2.85 -5.14
CA LEU A 302 14.18 1.48 -5.68
C LEU A 302 13.55 1.45 -7.07
N PHE A 303 12.39 2.10 -7.24
CA PHE A 303 11.74 2.20 -8.54
C PHE A 303 12.57 3.01 -9.54
N HIS A 304 13.22 4.09 -9.11
CA HIS A 304 14.14 4.85 -9.96
C HIS A 304 15.25 3.96 -10.54
N GLN A 305 15.90 3.13 -9.70
CA GLN A 305 16.93 2.19 -10.15
C GLN A 305 16.38 1.16 -11.13
N HIS A 306 15.16 0.66 -10.89
CA HIS A 306 14.47 -0.21 -11.84
C HIS A 306 14.26 0.49 -13.19
N LEU A 307 13.83 1.76 -13.20
CA LEU A 307 13.65 2.54 -14.43
C LEU A 307 14.96 2.74 -15.21
N GLN A 308 16.13 2.82 -14.54
CA GLN A 308 17.42 2.95 -15.21
C GLN A 308 17.87 1.66 -15.92
N THR A 309 17.38 0.51 -15.48
CA THR A 309 17.75 -0.81 -16.04
C THR A 309 16.68 -1.39 -16.97
N ARG A 310 15.46 -0.84 -16.93
CA ARG A 310 14.33 -1.27 -17.76
C ARG A 310 14.50 -0.79 -19.21
N GLN A 311 14.27 -1.69 -20.17
CA GLN A 311 14.35 -1.36 -21.61
C GLN A 311 13.07 -0.69 -22.14
N GLU A 312 11.90 -1.10 -21.63
CA GLU A 312 10.60 -0.67 -22.12
C GLU A 312 9.92 0.35 -21.18
N GLY A 313 8.83 0.96 -21.61
CA GLY A 313 8.02 1.88 -20.81
C GLY A 313 8.38 3.37 -20.91
N ALA A 314 7.42 4.21 -20.51
CA ALA A 314 7.45 5.65 -20.74
C ALA A 314 8.25 6.41 -19.69
N ALA A 315 8.09 6.07 -18.41
CA ALA A 315 8.79 6.72 -17.33
C ALA A 315 10.29 6.42 -17.40
N ARG A 316 11.11 7.44 -17.17
CA ARG A 316 12.58 7.41 -17.22
C ARG A 316 13.21 7.81 -15.90
N SER A 317 12.46 8.46 -15.01
CA SER A 317 12.93 8.83 -13.69
C SER A 317 11.78 8.76 -12.68
N CYS A 318 12.12 8.38 -11.45
CA CYS A 318 11.31 8.63 -10.27
C CYS A 318 12.15 9.44 -9.28
N ALA A 319 11.64 10.58 -8.80
CA ALA A 319 12.32 11.42 -7.82
C ALA A 319 11.57 11.35 -6.49
N ALA A 320 12.27 10.94 -5.44
CA ALA A 320 11.75 10.90 -4.08
C ALA A 320 11.83 12.29 -3.42
N ILE A 321 10.70 12.82 -2.95
CA ILE A 321 10.59 14.10 -2.25
C ILE A 321 10.05 13.82 -0.85
N LEU A 322 10.85 14.14 0.16
CA LEU A 322 10.50 13.95 1.57
C LEU A 322 9.87 15.21 2.15
N VAL A 323 8.68 15.09 2.73
CA VAL A 323 8.02 16.16 3.46
C VAL A 323 8.29 16.05 4.97
N CYS A 324 8.13 17.16 5.70
CA CYS A 324 8.41 17.25 7.13
C CYS A 324 7.14 17.21 8.01
N THR A 325 6.02 16.75 7.46
CA THR A 325 4.69 16.80 8.09
C THR A 325 4.24 15.49 8.74
N GLY A 326 5.04 14.43 8.71
CA GLY A 326 4.69 13.10 9.20
C GLY A 326 5.80 12.39 9.98
N VAL A 327 6.08 11.13 9.66
CA VAL A 327 7.08 10.25 10.29
C VAL A 327 8.44 10.96 10.36
N TYR A 328 8.89 11.53 9.25
CA TYR A 328 10.06 12.40 9.25
C TYR A 328 9.73 13.77 9.81
N SER A 329 10.45 14.15 10.87
CA SER A 329 10.40 15.49 11.45
C SER A 329 11.82 16.00 11.71
N PRO A 330 12.24 17.14 11.13
CA PRO A 330 13.54 17.76 11.40
C PRO A 330 13.78 18.04 12.88
N ARG A 331 12.69 18.29 13.64
CA ARG A 331 12.73 18.59 15.09
C ARG A 331 12.91 17.36 15.96
N ALA A 332 12.73 16.14 15.44
CA ALA A 332 12.96 14.91 16.19
C ALA A 332 14.45 14.60 16.42
N ARG A 333 15.37 15.36 15.80
CA ARG A 333 16.81 15.36 16.12
C ARG A 333 17.17 16.15 17.39
N GLY A 334 16.28 16.17 18.40
CA GLY A 334 16.61 16.60 19.76
C GLY A 334 17.24 15.45 20.57
N PRO A 335 17.91 15.71 21.71
CA PRO A 335 18.76 14.74 22.43
C PRO A 335 18.00 13.61 23.16
N ALA A 336 16.82 13.22 22.69
CA ALA A 336 15.93 12.27 23.36
C ALA A 336 15.32 11.22 22.41
N ALA A 337 16.04 10.78 21.39
CA ALA A 337 15.81 9.43 20.88
C ALA A 337 16.54 8.46 21.83
N PRO A 338 15.87 7.48 22.47
CA PRO A 338 16.59 6.40 23.09
C PRO A 338 17.30 5.65 21.96
N ALA A 339 18.62 5.84 21.86
CA ALA A 339 19.48 4.91 21.17
C ALA A 339 19.37 3.58 21.93
N LEU A 340 18.46 2.71 21.49
CA LEU A 340 18.48 1.30 21.86
C LEU A 340 19.72 0.68 21.20
N GLY A 341 20.87 0.81 21.86
CA GLY A 341 22.12 0.16 21.47
C GLY A 341 22.92 0.88 20.38
N GLY A 342 24.23 0.93 20.55
CA GLY A 342 25.19 1.63 19.68
C GLY A 342 25.50 0.94 18.34
N GLU A 343 24.54 0.27 17.74
CA GLU A 343 24.66 -0.27 16.37
C GLU A 343 24.00 0.69 15.38
N GLY A 344 24.39 0.64 14.10
CA GLY A 344 23.89 1.53 13.05
C GLY A 344 22.36 1.55 12.92
N PRO A 345 21.80 2.36 12.01
CA PRO A 345 20.34 2.46 11.85
C PRO A 345 19.72 1.08 11.62
N THR A 346 18.85 0.64 12.54
CA THR A 346 18.16 -0.65 12.48
C THR A 346 17.22 -0.68 11.27
N PHE A 347 17.40 -1.67 10.40
CA PHE A 347 16.50 -1.88 9.27
C PHE A 347 15.20 -2.54 9.75
N HIS A 348 14.09 -1.82 9.59
CA HIS A 348 12.74 -2.29 9.93
C HIS A 348 11.93 -2.75 8.72
N GLY A 349 12.54 -2.84 7.54
CA GLY A 349 11.87 -3.36 6.35
C GLY A 349 11.77 -4.88 6.37
N HIS A 350 10.89 -5.41 5.54
CA HIS A 350 10.68 -6.84 5.39
C HIS A 350 11.96 -7.53 4.87
N ARG A 351 12.25 -8.75 5.35
CA ARG A 351 13.51 -9.47 5.03
C ARG A 351 13.75 -9.72 3.55
N ASP A 352 12.67 -9.91 2.77
CA ASP A 352 12.74 -10.15 1.32
C ASP A 352 12.96 -8.84 0.52
N LEU A 353 12.90 -7.68 1.19
CA LEU A 353 13.26 -6.39 0.61
C LEU A 353 14.70 -6.09 1.05
N GLY A 354 15.67 -6.41 0.19
CA GLY A 354 17.09 -6.20 0.49
C GLY A 354 17.35 -4.74 0.87
N PHE A 355 18.06 -4.51 1.99
CA PHE A 355 18.32 -3.17 2.52
C PHE A 355 19.54 -2.52 1.87
N ASN A 356 19.35 -1.32 1.34
CA ASN A 356 20.40 -0.45 0.87
C ASN A 356 20.24 0.96 1.49
N PRO A 357 21.11 1.36 2.44
CA PRO A 357 21.06 2.69 3.06
C PRO A 357 21.06 3.86 2.06
N GLY A 358 21.69 3.68 0.89
CA GLY A 358 21.72 4.70 -0.16
C GLY A 358 20.34 5.03 -0.73
N LEU A 359 19.36 4.14 -0.57
CA LEU A 359 17.98 4.37 -1.02
C LEU A 359 17.15 5.19 -0.03
N LEU A 360 17.66 5.50 1.16
CA LEU A 360 16.95 6.35 2.14
C LEU A 360 17.11 7.85 1.87
N GLN A 361 18.00 8.24 0.96
CA GLN A 361 18.26 9.64 0.67
C GLN A 361 17.22 10.18 -0.33
N ALA A 362 16.43 11.16 0.11
CA ALA A 362 15.51 11.86 -0.77
C ALA A 362 16.27 12.77 -1.74
N ALA A 363 15.76 12.92 -2.96
CA ALA A 363 16.28 13.88 -3.92
C ALA A 363 16.05 15.32 -3.43
N HIS A 364 14.95 15.54 -2.70
CA HIS A 364 14.63 16.81 -2.06
C HIS A 364 13.97 16.58 -0.70
N VAL A 365 14.21 17.50 0.23
CA VAL A 365 13.48 17.59 1.49
C VAL A 365 12.80 18.95 1.53
N VAL A 366 11.49 18.97 1.78
CA VAL A 366 10.66 20.18 1.80
C VAL A 366 9.79 20.20 3.05
N SER A 367 9.24 21.37 3.40
CA SER A 367 8.40 21.52 4.59
C SER A 367 7.15 20.65 4.54
N ASP A 368 6.47 20.64 3.39
CA ASP A 368 5.14 20.06 3.20
C ASP A 368 4.86 19.80 1.71
N VAL A 369 3.69 19.24 1.43
CA VAL A 369 3.25 18.90 0.07
C VAL A 369 3.04 20.12 -0.84
N HIS A 370 2.76 21.31 -0.31
CA HIS A 370 2.63 22.52 -1.13
C HIS A 370 3.97 22.89 -1.76
N GLU A 371 5.03 22.91 -0.95
CA GLU A 371 6.39 23.17 -1.42
C GLU A 371 6.88 22.07 -2.36
N ALA A 372 6.52 20.80 -2.13
CA ALA A 372 6.81 19.70 -3.06
C ALA A 372 6.20 19.98 -4.45
N VAL A 373 4.91 20.35 -4.50
CA VAL A 373 4.22 20.67 -5.75
C VAL A 373 4.84 21.90 -6.42
N ARG A 374 5.14 22.97 -5.67
CA ARG A 374 5.79 24.16 -6.21
C ARG A 374 7.14 23.85 -6.85
N LEU A 375 7.95 23.06 -6.15
CA LEU A 375 9.26 22.61 -6.63
C LEU A 375 9.14 21.86 -7.96
N VAL A 376 8.21 20.89 -8.04
CA VAL A 376 8.02 20.07 -9.24
C VAL A 376 7.50 20.90 -10.42
N LEU A 377 6.49 21.74 -10.21
CA LEU A 377 5.97 22.62 -11.25
C LEU A 377 7.07 23.55 -11.78
N GLY A 378 7.89 24.12 -10.89
CA GLY A 378 9.04 24.94 -11.29
C GLY A 378 10.08 24.17 -12.12
N LYS A 379 10.39 22.93 -11.73
CA LYS A 379 11.34 22.05 -12.47
C LYS A 379 10.84 21.67 -13.86
N GLU A 380 9.54 21.42 -14.00
CA GLU A 380 8.90 21.03 -15.26
C GLU A 380 8.52 22.25 -16.12
N GLY A 381 8.84 23.48 -15.68
CA GLY A 381 8.60 24.71 -16.43
C GLY A 381 7.14 25.18 -16.44
N TRP A 382 6.33 24.72 -15.48
CA TRP A 382 4.92 25.09 -15.35
C TRP A 382 4.77 26.33 -14.47
N THR A 383 4.01 27.32 -14.95
CA THR A 383 3.74 28.56 -14.20
C THR A 383 2.91 28.31 -12.95
N LEU A 384 3.39 28.87 -11.83
CA LEU A 384 2.86 28.71 -10.48
C LEU A 384 1.52 29.40 -10.25
#